data_AF-A0A357ZX26-F1
#
_entry.id   AF-A0A357ZX26-F1
#
_cell.length_a   1.000
_cell.length_b   1.000
_cell.length_c   1.000
_cell.angle_alpha   90.00
_cell.angle_beta   90.00
_cell.angle_gamma   90.00
#
_symmetry.space_group_name_H-M   'P 1'
#
loop_
_entity.id
_entity.type
_entity.pdbx_description
1 polymer ?
#
loop_
_entity_poly.entity_id
_entity_poly.type
_entity_poly.pdbx_seq_one_letter_code
_entity_poly.pdbx_strand_id
1 'polypeptide(L)'
;ESASLRDAVQKALAALPPKLRTVVVLRDIYDLSHEVIAAELGISVSAAKVRLHRARHRLRDDVFLRSEAEGRTHDDVDRPAM
;
A
#
# COMPACT_ATOMS: atom_id res chain seq x y z
N GLU A 1 -1.71 1.89 -20.54
CA GLU A 1 -2.39 2.52 -19.39
C GLU A 1 -2.06 1.81 -18.05
N SER A 2 -0.80 1.76 -17.64
CA SER A 2 -0.40 1.11 -16.37
C SER A 2 0.15 2.09 -15.32
N ALA A 3 0.22 3.38 -15.66
CA ALA A 3 0.81 4.41 -14.83
C ALA A 3 -0.03 4.72 -13.58
N SER A 4 -1.37 4.71 -13.71
CA SER A 4 -2.28 5.06 -12.61
C SER A 4 -2.15 4.11 -11.40
N LEU A 5 -2.18 2.79 -11.62
CA LEU A 5 -2.10 1.82 -10.52
C LEU A 5 -0.74 1.85 -9.81
N ARG A 6 0.36 1.98 -10.58
CA ARG A 6 1.71 2.07 -10.00
C ARG A 6 1.86 3.31 -9.13
N ASP A 7 1.36 4.45 -9.59
CA ASP A 7 1.37 5.70 -8.83
C ASP A 7 0.50 5.61 -7.57
N ALA A 8 -0.68 4.99 -7.67
CA ALA A 8 -1.56 4.79 -6.52
C ALA A 8 -0.88 3.93 -5.44
N VAL A 9 -0.22 2.83 -5.83
CA VAL A 9 0.53 1.98 -4.90
C VAL A 9 1.72 2.72 -4.30
N GLN A 10 2.48 3.49 -5.09
CA GLN A 10 3.59 4.29 -4.56
C GLN A 10 3.13 5.33 -3.55
N LYS A 11 2.02 6.04 -3.83
CA LYS A 11 1.43 7.01 -2.90
C LYS A 11 0.93 6.34 -1.63
N ALA A 12 0.27 5.18 -1.74
CA ALA A 12 -0.18 4.41 -0.58
C ALA A 12 1.01 3.94 0.28
N LEU A 13 2.06 3.40 -0.34
CA LEU A 13 3.29 3.03 0.37
C LEU A 13 3.92 4.25 1.05
N ALA A 14 3.95 5.42 0.40
CA ALA A 14 4.47 6.66 0.98
C ALA A 14 3.63 7.18 2.16
N ALA A 15 2.33 6.88 2.22
CA ALA A 15 1.45 7.21 3.34
C ALA A 15 1.62 6.27 4.55
N LEU A 16 2.15 5.05 4.34
CA LEU A 16 2.39 4.13 5.45
C LEU A 16 3.47 4.66 6.40
N PRO A 17 3.29 4.50 7.73
CA PRO A 17 4.34 4.73 8.70
C PRO A 17 5.61 3.92 8.34
N PRO A 18 6.83 4.47 8.51
CA PRO A 18 8.07 3.83 8.08
C PRO A 18 8.21 2.38 8.57
N LYS A 19 7.87 2.12 9.85
CA LYS A 19 7.94 0.79 10.45
C LYS A 19 7.00 -0.25 9.81
N LEU A 20 5.87 0.17 9.25
CA LEU A 20 4.94 -0.71 8.55
C LEU A 20 5.37 -0.92 7.10
N ARG A 21 5.84 0.15 6.45
CA ARG A 21 6.37 0.12 5.10
C ARG A 21 7.56 -0.83 4.98
N THR A 22 8.52 -0.77 5.90
CA THR A 22 9.70 -1.65 5.86
C THR A 22 9.29 -3.12 5.90
N VAL A 23 8.39 -3.51 6.81
CA VAL A 23 7.96 -4.90 6.94
C VAL A 23 7.23 -5.40 5.68
N VAL A 24 6.36 -4.59 5.08
CA VAL A 24 5.64 -5.01 3.86
C VAL A 24 6.56 -5.05 2.64
N VAL A 25 7.52 -4.14 2.53
CA VAL A 25 8.51 -4.16 1.44
C VAL A 25 9.41 -5.39 1.53
N LEU A 26 9.96 -5.66 2.71
CA LEU A 26 10.80 -6.84 2.92
C LEU A 26 10.04 -8.14 2.64
N ARG A 27 8.74 -8.19 2.97
CA ARG A 27 7.92 -9.38 2.71
C ARG A 27 7.44 -9.49 1.28
N ASP A 28 6.81 -8.46 0.73
CA ASP A 28 6.04 -8.56 -0.51
C ASP A 28 6.90 -8.23 -1.75
N ILE A 29 8.05 -7.58 -1.58
CA ILE A 29 9.00 -7.26 -2.67
C ILE A 29 10.24 -8.15 -2.61
N TYR A 30 10.83 -8.32 -1.43
CA TYR A 30 12.06 -9.12 -1.26
C TYR A 30 11.79 -10.58 -0.86
N ASP A 31 10.52 -10.98 -0.70
CA ASP A 31 10.07 -12.33 -0.34
C ASP A 31 10.74 -12.93 0.90
N LEU A 32 11.13 -12.09 1.86
CA LEU A 32 11.79 -12.55 3.08
C LEU A 32 10.82 -13.26 4.03
N SER A 33 11.32 -14.24 4.78
CA SER A 33 10.53 -14.92 5.81
C SER A 33 10.26 -14.00 7.01
N HIS A 34 9.21 -14.31 7.78
CA HIS A 34 8.92 -13.55 9.00
C HIS A 34 10.07 -13.66 10.03
N GLU A 35 10.80 -14.77 10.07
CA GLU A 35 11.98 -14.91 10.93
C GLU A 35 13.10 -13.97 10.49
N VAL A 36 13.41 -13.92 9.20
CA VAL A 36 14.48 -13.07 8.65
C VAL A 36 14.12 -11.59 8.86
N ILE A 37 12.88 -11.20 8.57
CA ILE A 37 12.41 -9.82 8.80
C ILE A 37 12.51 -9.44 10.28
N ALA A 38 12.18 -10.37 11.18
CA ALA A 38 12.24 -10.12 12.61
C ALA A 38 13.69 -9.92 13.10
N ALA A 39 14.61 -10.75 12.61
CA ALA A 39 16.03 -10.64 12.90
C ALA A 39 16.62 -9.32 12.37
N GLU A 40 16.34 -8.98 11.11
CA GLU A 40 16.83 -7.76 10.45
C GLU A 40 16.38 -6.48 11.17
N LEU A 41 15.14 -6.48 11.68
CA LEU A 41 14.55 -5.32 12.34
C LEU A 41 14.74 -5.31 13.87
N GLY A 42 15.37 -6.34 14.44
CA GLY A 42 15.57 -6.47 15.89
C GLY A 42 14.26 -6.56 16.68
N ILE A 43 13.26 -7.27 16.15
CA ILE A 43 11.91 -7.40 16.74
C ILE A 43 11.53 -8.88 16.88
N SER A 44 10.46 -9.18 17.61
CA SER A 44 9.91 -10.54 17.64
C SER A 44 9.21 -10.89 16.32
N VAL A 45 9.20 -12.19 15.97
CA VAL A 45 8.45 -12.72 14.81
C VAL A 45 6.96 -12.40 14.91
N SER A 46 6.39 -12.45 16.12
CA SER A 46 5.00 -12.05 16.37
C SER A 46 4.77 -10.57 16.06
N ALA A 47 5.71 -9.69 16.43
CA ALA A 47 5.62 -8.27 16.10
C ALA A 47 5.77 -8.02 14.60
N ALA A 48 6.61 -8.78 13.89
CA ALA A 48 6.72 -8.72 12.43
C ALA A 48 5.40 -9.10 11.74
N LYS A 49 4.80 -10.23 12.13
CA LYS A 49 3.49 -10.69 11.62
C LYS A 49 2.39 -9.65 11.83
N VAL A 50 2.30 -9.09 13.04
CA VAL A 50 1.31 -8.07 13.38
C VAL A 50 1.53 -6.77 12.59
N ARG A 51 2.79 -6.33 12.42
CA ARG A 51 3.10 -5.15 11.58
C ARG A 51 2.74 -5.39 10.12
N LEU A 52 3.05 -6.56 9.58
CA LEU A 52 2.70 -6.92 8.21
C LEU A 52 1.19 -6.89 7.98
N HIS A 53 0.42 -7.51 8.88
CA HIS A 53 -1.04 -7.48 8.79
C HIS A 53 -1.58 -6.05 8.80
N ARG A 54 -1.11 -5.21 9.74
CA ARG A 54 -1.51 -3.80 9.80
C ARG A 54 -1.10 -3.00 8.56
N ALA A 55 0.09 -3.26 8.01
CA ALA A 55 0.56 -2.62 6.80
C ALA A 55 -0.35 -2.94 5.61
N ARG A 56 -0.68 -4.23 5.41
CA ARG A 56 -1.58 -4.68 4.33
C ARG A 56 -3.00 -4.14 4.48
N HIS A 57 -3.53 -4.10 5.70
CA HIS A 57 -4.84 -3.50 5.96
C HIS A 57 -4.87 -2.02 5.55
N ARG A 58 -3.89 -1.23 5.98
CA ARG A 58 -3.79 0.18 5.61
C ARG A 58 -3.59 0.39 4.11
N LEU A 59 -2.76 -0.43 3.47
CA LEU A 59 -2.59 -0.35 2.01
C LEU A 59 -3.90 -0.62 1.27
N ARG A 60 -4.67 -1.60 1.73
CA ARG A 60 -6.01 -1.85 1.16
C ARG A 60 -6.91 -0.63 1.38
N ASP A 61 -7.05 -0.16 2.62
CA ASP A 61 -7.92 0.98 2.92
C ASP A 61 -7.53 2.21 2.09
N ASP A 62 -6.24 2.54 2.00
CA ASP A 62 -5.74 3.71 1.27
C ASP A 62 -5.93 3.58 -0.25
N VAL A 63 -5.71 2.40 -0.83
CA VAL A 63 -5.91 2.16 -2.27
C VAL A 63 -7.39 2.16 -2.61
N PHE A 64 -8.24 1.53 -1.79
CA PHE A 64 -9.70 1.52 -1.98
C PHE A 64 -10.31 2.91 -1.80
N LEU A 65 -9.92 3.68 -0.77
CA LEU A 65 -10.37 5.06 -0.59
C LEU A 65 -10.01 5.96 -1.77
N ARG A 66 -8.85 5.73 -2.40
CA ARG A 66 -8.42 6.50 -3.58
C ARG A 66 -9.12 6.07 -4.85
N SER A 67 -9.35 4.78 -5.07
CA SER A 67 -10.12 4.32 -6.24
C SER A 67 -11.56 4.84 -6.23
N GLU A 68 -12.18 4.92 -5.04
CA GLU A 68 -13.52 5.50 -4.86
C GLU A 68 -13.55 7.03 -5.05
N ALA A 69 -12.44 7.72 -4.78
CA ALA A 69 -12.31 9.17 -4.99
C ALA A 69 -12.03 9.50 -6.46
N GLU A 70 -11.21 8.69 -7.15
CA GLU A 70 -10.89 8.85 -8.57
C GLU A 70 -12.07 8.44 -9.49
N GLY A 71 -12.95 7.54 -9.03
CA GLY A 71 -14.18 7.16 -9.71
C GLY A 71 -15.29 8.24 -9.74
N ARG A 72 -15.14 9.34 -8.98
CA ARG A 72 -16.10 10.48 -9.01
C ARG A 72 -15.66 11.65 -9.88
N THR A 73 -14.46 11.60 -10.47
CA THR A 73 -13.89 12.76 -11.18
C THR A 73 -13.73 12.57 -12.69
N HIS A 74 -14.26 11.50 -13.29
CA HIS A 74 -14.12 11.26 -14.75
C HIS A 74 -15.42 11.29 -15.57
N ASP A 75 -16.60 11.46 -14.96
CA ASP A 75 -17.87 11.38 -15.70
C ASP A 75 -18.48 12.73 -16.15
N ASP A 76 -17.71 13.83 -16.14
CA ASP A 76 -18.24 15.18 -16.48
C ASP A 76 -17.40 15.94 -17.54
N VAL A 77 -16.78 15.22 -18.48
CA VAL A 77 -16.11 15.85 -19.64
C VAL A 77 -16.48 15.17 -20.96
N ASP A 78 -17.78 15.01 -21.23
CA ASP A 78 -18.28 15.01 -22.61
C ASP A 78 -19.75 15.43 -22.64
N ARG A 79 -20.02 16.70 -22.35
CA ARG A 79 -21.29 17.33 -22.72
C ARG A 79 -21.02 18.24 -23.91
N PRO A 80 -21.28 17.80 -25.15
CA PRO A 80 -21.17 18.70 -26.29
C PRO A 80 -22.20 19.82 -26.09
N ALA A 81 -21.69 21.05 -26.22
CA ALA A 81 -22.50 22.25 -26.27
C ALA A 81 -23.27 22.30 -27.60
N MET A 82 -24.57 22.55 -27.48
CA MET A 82 -25.56 22.88 -28.53
C MET A 82 -26.08 21.73 -29.40
#